data_AF-A0A8H7QNZ6-F1
#
_entry.id   AF-A0A8H7QNZ6-F1
#
_cell.length_a   1.000
_cell.length_b   1.000
_cell.length_c   1.000
_cell.angle_alpha   90.00
_cell.angle_beta   90.00
_cell.angle_gamma   90.00
#
_symmetry.space_group_name_H-M   'P 1'
#
loop_
_entity.id
_entity.type
_entity.pdbx_description
1 polymer ?
#
loop_
_entity_poly.entity_id
_entity_poly.type
_entity_poly.pdbx_seq_one_letter_code
_entity_poly.pdbx_strand_id
1 'polypeptide(L)'
;MVRDASVKKTSDHDNPCMIASRIFQTIGYAVVDSPETASLSKQFIRLSKNQCKTGNMRQSLDDLLQLFDDDPSTITILYNISLNQILKQMAEIMSSNISRANKEVATNIQKCGRNANQ
;
A
#
# COMPACT_ATOMS: atom_id res chain seq x y z
N MET A 1 28.01 -0.62 -28.49
CA MET A 1 27.57 -1.41 -27.31
C MET A 1 27.61 -0.51 -26.08
N VAL A 2 26.51 0.15 -25.76
CA VAL A 2 26.39 0.91 -24.50
C VAL A 2 25.58 0.02 -23.57
N ARG A 3 26.17 -0.29 -22.42
CA ARG A 3 25.61 -1.21 -21.43
C ARG A 3 24.31 -0.62 -20.91
N ASP A 4 23.20 -1.28 -21.27
CA ASP A 4 21.92 -1.10 -20.58
C ASP A 4 22.17 -1.25 -19.08
N ALA A 5 22.01 -0.16 -18.36
CA ALA A 5 21.86 -0.20 -16.93
C ALA A 5 20.57 -0.99 -16.69
N SER A 6 20.72 -2.30 -16.50
CA SER A 6 19.71 -3.16 -15.90
C SER A 6 19.28 -2.49 -14.62
N VAL A 7 18.18 -1.73 -14.69
CA VAL A 7 17.29 -1.53 -13.56
C VAL A 7 17.00 -2.94 -13.11
N LYS A 8 17.69 -3.39 -12.06
CA LYS A 8 17.35 -4.64 -11.39
C LYS A 8 15.91 -4.46 -10.95
N LYS A 9 14.96 -4.93 -11.77
CA LYS A 9 13.64 -5.32 -11.34
C LYS A 9 13.90 -6.32 -10.23
N THR A 10 13.88 -5.84 -9.00
CA THR A 10 13.84 -6.69 -7.82
C THR A 10 12.58 -7.52 -7.99
N SER A 11 12.80 -8.77 -8.36
CA SER A 11 11.81 -9.82 -8.57
C SER A 11 10.65 -9.75 -7.56
N ASP A 12 9.47 -9.43 -8.10
CA ASP A 12 8.09 -9.85 -7.75
C ASP A 12 7.81 -10.50 -6.38
N HIS A 13 8.29 -9.89 -5.32
CA HIS A 13 7.52 -9.83 -4.09
C HIS A 13 7.09 -8.39 -3.91
N ASP A 14 5.79 -8.14 -4.09
CA ASP A 14 5.21 -6.85 -3.73
C ASP A 14 5.63 -6.56 -2.29
N ASN A 15 6.47 -5.54 -2.10
CA ASN A 15 6.85 -5.06 -0.78
C ASN A 15 5.55 -4.89 0.02
N PRO A 16 5.46 -5.37 1.27
CA PRO A 16 4.26 -5.19 2.08
C PRO A 16 3.73 -3.76 2.10
N CYS A 17 4.61 -2.75 2.02
CA CYS A 17 4.21 -1.34 1.92
C CYS A 17 3.57 -0.96 0.57
N MET A 18 3.94 -1.61 -0.54
CA MET A 18 3.24 -1.44 -1.81
C MET A 18 1.84 -2.05 -1.78
N ILE A 19 1.69 -3.22 -1.16
CA ILE A 19 0.37 -3.86 -0.97
C ILE A 19 -0.54 -2.91 -0.19
N ALA A 20 -0.04 -2.37 0.93
CA ALA A 20 -0.76 -1.38 1.71
C ALA A 20 -1.07 -0.11 0.91
N SER A 21 -0.11 0.40 0.12
CA SER A 21 -0.33 1.55 -0.76
C SER A 21 -1.48 1.32 -1.75
N ARG A 22 -1.57 0.12 -2.34
CA ARG A 22 -2.68 -0.25 -3.23
C ARG A 22 -4.01 -0.29 -2.48
N ILE A 23 -4.04 -0.76 -1.24
CA ILE A 23 -5.26 -0.73 -0.42
C ILE A 23 -5.71 0.71 -0.15
N PHE A 24 -4.80 1.60 0.26
CA PHE A 24 -5.10 3.03 0.42
C PHE A 24 -5.59 3.66 -0.87
N GLN A 25 -4.96 3.33 -2.00
CA GLN A 25 -5.38 3.82 -3.31
C GLN A 25 -6.80 3.36 -3.66
N THR A 26 -7.10 2.06 -3.51
CA THR A 26 -8.44 1.50 -3.77
C THR A 26 -9.50 2.18 -2.89
N ILE A 27 -9.21 2.37 -1.61
CA ILE A 27 -10.09 3.07 -0.67
C ILE A 27 -10.30 4.52 -1.11
N GLY A 28 -9.21 5.23 -1.42
CA GLY A 28 -9.26 6.62 -1.86
C GLY A 28 -10.12 6.79 -3.12
N TYR A 29 -9.93 5.90 -4.12
CA TYR A 29 -10.76 5.92 -5.32
C TYR A 29 -12.23 5.64 -5.02
N ALA A 30 -12.54 4.60 -4.24
CA ALA A 30 -13.92 4.25 -3.91
C ALA A 30 -14.65 5.40 -3.19
N VAL A 31 -13.97 6.08 -2.27
CA VAL A 31 -14.53 7.21 -1.52
C VAL A 31 -14.71 8.45 -2.39
N VAL A 32 -13.75 8.76 -3.28
CA VAL A 32 -13.85 9.92 -4.17
C VAL A 32 -14.91 9.72 -5.24
N ASP A 33 -15.02 8.51 -5.79
CA ASP A 33 -15.98 8.18 -6.84
C ASP A 33 -17.41 8.19 -6.33
N SER A 34 -17.69 7.45 -5.25
CA SER A 34 -19.05 7.25 -4.74
C SER A 34 -19.07 7.10 -3.21
N PRO A 35 -19.01 8.19 -2.44
CA PRO A 35 -18.86 8.16 -0.98
C PRO A 35 -19.90 7.31 -0.24
N GLU A 36 -21.18 7.41 -0.64
CA GLU A 36 -22.31 6.75 0.06
C GLU A 36 -22.33 5.23 -0.12
N THR A 37 -21.76 4.73 -1.23
CA THR A 37 -21.71 3.31 -1.57
C THR A 37 -20.30 2.73 -1.52
N ALA A 38 -19.32 3.52 -1.05
CA ALA A 38 -17.92 3.14 -0.99
C ALA A 38 -17.73 1.93 -0.06
N SER A 39 -17.26 0.83 -0.64
CA SER A 39 -17.07 -0.42 0.08
C SER A 39 -15.74 -1.07 -0.27
N LEU A 40 -15.23 -1.87 0.67
CA LEU A 40 -13.98 -2.60 0.55
C LEU A 40 -14.28 -4.08 0.40
N SER A 41 -13.69 -4.74 -0.60
CA SER A 41 -13.94 -6.16 -0.93
C SER A 41 -13.12 -7.13 -0.08
N LYS A 42 -13.77 -8.15 0.49
CA LYS A 42 -13.12 -9.27 1.21
C LYS A 42 -12.13 -10.00 0.32
N GLN A 43 -12.50 -10.23 -0.94
CA GLN A 43 -11.67 -10.93 -1.91
C GLN A 43 -10.39 -10.14 -2.22
N PHE A 44 -10.50 -8.82 -2.40
CA PHE A 44 -9.35 -7.95 -2.64
C PHE A 44 -8.35 -8.01 -1.47
N ILE A 45 -8.84 -7.99 -0.23
CA ILE A 45 -7.99 -8.12 0.96
C ILE A 45 -7.36 -9.52 1.06
N ARG A 46 -8.11 -10.60 0.79
CA ARG A 46 -7.57 -11.97 0.74
C ARG A 46 -6.42 -12.10 -0.26
N LEU A 47 -6.59 -11.55 -1.47
CA LEU A 47 -5.54 -11.53 -2.50
C LEU A 47 -4.32 -10.74 -2.04
N SER A 48 -4.53 -9.57 -1.44
CA SER A 48 -3.47 -8.72 -0.88
C SER A 48 -2.68 -9.46 0.22
N LYS A 49 -3.37 -10.18 1.11
CA LYS A 49 -2.74 -11.02 2.14
C LYS A 49 -1.93 -12.15 1.54
N ASN A 50 -2.42 -12.82 0.50
CA ASN A 50 -1.68 -13.90 -0.18
C ASN A 50 -0.36 -13.41 -0.79
N GLN A 51 -0.29 -12.14 -1.18
CA GLN A 51 0.94 -11.48 -1.66
C GLN A 51 1.87 -11.06 -0.50
N CYS A 52 1.34 -10.89 0.71
CA CYS A 52 2.09 -10.49 1.90
C CYS A 52 2.52 -11.70 2.75
N LYS A 53 3.73 -12.21 2.53
CA LYS A 53 4.20 -13.47 3.13
C LYS A 53 4.33 -13.46 4.66
N THR A 54 4.85 -12.40 5.26
CA THR A 54 5.12 -12.31 6.72
C THR A 54 5.15 -10.85 7.21
N GLY A 55 5.24 -10.67 8.54
CA GLY A 55 5.49 -9.38 9.19
C GLY A 55 4.23 -8.63 9.62
N ASN A 56 4.43 -7.45 10.24
CA ASN A 56 3.35 -6.66 10.84
C ASN A 56 2.25 -6.28 9.85
N MET A 57 2.61 -6.05 8.58
CA MET A 57 1.61 -5.76 7.54
C MET A 57 0.69 -6.95 7.27
N ARG A 58 1.22 -8.19 7.30
CA ARG A 58 0.39 -9.38 7.18
C ARG A 58 -0.59 -9.50 8.34
N GLN A 59 -0.13 -9.18 9.56
CA GLN A 59 -1.00 -9.14 10.74
C GLN A 59 -2.11 -8.11 10.58
N SER A 60 -1.80 -6.88 10.13
CA SER A 60 -2.85 -5.88 9.86
C SER A 60 -3.84 -6.35 8.80
N LEU A 61 -3.42 -7.13 7.80
CA LEU A 61 -4.31 -7.74 6.81
C LEU A 61 -5.15 -8.89 7.40
N ASP A 62 -4.63 -9.62 8.37
CA ASP A 62 -5.39 -10.61 9.15
C ASP A 62 -6.48 -9.94 9.97
N ASP A 63 -6.12 -8.89 10.71
CA ASP A 63 -7.07 -8.08 11.49
C ASP A 63 -8.14 -7.45 10.59
N LEU A 64 -7.74 -6.99 9.39
CA LEU A 64 -8.66 -6.43 8.40
C LEU A 64 -9.67 -7.48 7.91
N LEU A 65 -9.24 -8.73 7.74
CA LEU A 65 -10.12 -9.83 7.34
C LEU A 65 -11.13 -10.20 8.42
N GLN A 66 -10.79 -9.99 9.69
CA GLN A 66 -11.72 -10.24 10.81
C GLN A 66 -12.89 -9.23 10.84
N LEU A 67 -12.77 -8.08 10.18
CA LEU A 67 -13.87 -7.10 10.08
C LEU A 67 -15.02 -7.56 9.16
N PHE A 68 -14.82 -8.61 8.37
CA PHE A 68 -15.80 -9.07 7.38
C PHE A 68 -16.81 -10.07 7.94
N ASP A 69 -17.24 -9.92 9.21
CA ASP A 69 -18.12 -10.81 10.00
C ASP A 69 -18.04 -12.30 9.57
N ASP A 70 -19.08 -13.12 9.77
CA ASP A 70 -19.03 -14.50 9.32
C ASP A 70 -19.01 -14.59 7.77
N ASP A 71 -19.76 -13.74 7.03
CA ASP A 71 -19.58 -13.70 5.56
C ASP A 71 -20.06 -12.50 4.69
N PRO A 72 -20.05 -11.21 5.11
CA PRO A 72 -20.19 -10.13 4.14
C PRO A 72 -19.05 -10.10 3.10
N SER A 73 -19.42 -10.05 1.82
CA SER A 73 -18.47 -9.94 0.69
C SER A 73 -17.74 -8.60 0.66
N THR A 74 -18.31 -7.58 1.30
CA THR A 74 -17.81 -6.21 1.37
C THR A 74 -18.10 -5.56 2.72
N ILE A 75 -17.27 -4.61 3.15
CA ILE A 75 -17.57 -3.72 4.29
C ILE A 75 -17.66 -2.27 3.82
N THR A 76 -18.53 -1.46 4.43
CA THR A 76 -18.58 -0.02 4.17
C THR A 76 -17.29 0.65 4.64
N ILE A 77 -16.76 1.57 3.83
CA ILE A 77 -15.52 2.29 4.13
C ILE A 77 -15.78 3.45 5.10
N LEU A 78 -16.71 4.34 4.77
CA LEU A 78 -16.99 5.51 5.59
C LEU A 78 -17.68 5.12 6.89
N TYR A 79 -17.38 5.88 7.96
CA TYR A 79 -17.88 5.67 9.32
C TYR A 79 -17.50 4.33 9.97
N ASN A 80 -16.66 3.52 9.33
CA ASN A 80 -16.15 2.28 9.89
C ASN A 80 -14.93 2.54 10.79
N ILE A 81 -15.18 2.64 12.10
CA ILE A 81 -14.16 2.98 13.11
C ILE A 81 -13.07 1.90 13.18
N SER A 82 -13.45 0.62 13.15
CA SER A 82 -12.52 -0.50 13.22
C SER A 82 -11.61 -0.54 12.01
N LEU A 83 -12.16 -0.33 10.80
CA LEU A 83 -11.37 -0.17 9.58
C LEU A 83 -10.36 0.97 9.72
N ASN A 84 -10.79 2.14 10.19
CA ASN A 84 -9.91 3.30 10.37
C ASN A 84 -8.75 3.01 11.34
N GLN A 85 -8.98 2.26 12.41
CA GLN A 85 -7.91 1.88 13.34
C GLN A 85 -6.85 1.00 12.67
N ILE A 86 -7.27 0.01 11.89
CA ILE A 86 -6.35 -0.87 11.16
C ILE A 86 -5.60 -0.08 10.09
N LEU A 87 -6.27 0.82 9.36
CA LEU A 87 -5.62 1.67 8.37
C LEU A 87 -4.56 2.58 9.02
N LYS A 88 -4.80 3.11 10.23
CA LYS A 88 -3.77 3.87 10.96
C LYS A 88 -2.54 3.03 11.26
N GLN A 89 -2.72 1.79 11.74
CA GLN A 89 -1.60 0.87 11.98
C GLN A 89 -0.81 0.58 10.68
N MET A 90 -1.53 0.35 9.57
CA MET A 90 -0.89 0.16 8.27
C MET A 90 -0.06 1.39 7.85
N ALA A 91 -0.61 2.59 8.05
CA ALA A 91 0.10 3.84 7.76
C ALA A 91 1.37 4.02 8.63
N GLU A 92 1.30 3.65 9.92
CA GLU A 92 2.47 3.68 10.82
C GLU A 92 3.57 2.74 10.33
N ILE A 93 3.22 1.50 9.92
CA ILE A 93 4.17 0.54 9.34
C ILE A 93 4.81 1.11 8.06
N MET A 94 4.02 1.79 7.24
CA MET A 94 4.49 2.40 5.98
C MET A 94 5.37 3.63 6.18
N SER A 95 5.24 4.36 7.29
CA SER A 95 5.88 5.66 7.52
C SER A 95 7.39 5.67 7.26
N SER A 96 8.10 4.67 7.79
CA SER A 96 9.56 4.52 7.62
C SER A 96 9.95 4.22 6.17
N ASN A 97 9.14 3.42 5.47
CA ASN A 97 9.35 3.08 4.06
C ASN A 97 9.11 4.29 3.16
N ILE A 98 8.07 5.08 3.42
CA ILE A 98 7.80 6.33 2.71
C ILE A 98 8.95 7.32 2.93
N SER A 99 9.41 7.50 4.17
CA SER A 99 10.53 8.38 4.50
C SER A 99 11.80 7.99 3.73
N ARG A 100 12.11 6.69 3.68
CA ARG A 100 13.25 6.16 2.90
C ARG A 100 13.08 6.42 1.39
N ALA A 101 11.92 6.09 0.83
CA ALA A 101 11.64 6.31 -0.59
C ALA A 101 11.78 7.79 -0.97
N ASN A 102 11.27 8.70 -0.14
CA ASN A 102 11.41 10.14 -0.36
C ASN A 102 12.87 10.61 -0.32
N LYS A 103 13.69 10.08 0.59
CA LYS A 103 15.13 10.37 0.66
C LYS A 103 15.86 9.90 -0.60
N GLU A 104 15.53 8.72 -1.10
CA GLU A 104 16.12 8.17 -2.33
C GLU A 104 15.77 9.04 -3.54
N VAL A 105 14.48 9.41 -3.68
CA VAL A 105 14.02 10.32 -4.74
C VAL A 105 14.73 11.68 -4.66
N ALA A 106 14.79 12.30 -3.49
CA ALA A 106 15.47 13.58 -3.30
C ALA A 106 16.96 13.50 -3.68
N THR A 107 17.64 12.42 -3.28
CA THR A 107 19.04 12.18 -3.63
C THR A 107 19.23 12.06 -5.14
N ASN A 108 18.32 11.35 -5.82
CA ASN A 108 18.38 11.17 -7.28
C ASN A 108 18.13 12.48 -8.04
N ILE A 109 17.18 13.30 -7.57
CA ILE A 109 16.93 14.64 -8.12
C ILE A 109 18.18 15.51 -7.99
N GLN A 110 18.83 15.53 -6.82
CA GLN A 110 20.05 16.31 -6.61
C GLN A 110 21.21 15.86 -7.50
N LYS A 111 21.39 14.54 -7.69
CA LYS A 111 22.42 14.00 -8.58
C LYS A 111 22.16 14.39 -10.04
N CYS A 112 20.92 14.30 -10.50
CA CYS A 112 20.55 14.65 -11.87
C CYS A 112 20.73 16.16 -12.12
N GLY A 113 20.33 17.01 -11.17
CA GLY A 113 20.51 18.46 -11.27
C GLY A 113 21.97 18.93 -11.24
N ARG A 114 22.89 18.18 -10.60
CA ARG A 114 24.34 18.48 -10.65
C ARG A 114 24.97 18.13 -12.00
N ASN A 115 24.51 17.06 -12.64
CA ASN A 115 25.03 16.62 -13.93
C ASN A 115 24.51 17.46 -15.12
N ALA A 116 23.46 18.26 -14.93
CA ALA A 116 22.92 19.16 -15.95
C ALA A 116 23.57 20.57 -15.95
N ASN A 117 24.40 20.88 -14.95
CA ASN A 117 25.09 22.17 -14.78
C ASN A 117 26.62 22.06 -14.92
N GLN A 118 27.11 20.95 -15.48
CA GLN A 118 28.50 20.74 -15.91
C GLN A 118 28.52 20.54 -17.42
#